data_AF-A0A9D4RC38-F1
#
_entry.id   AF-A0A9D4RC38-F1
#
_cell.length_a   1.000
_cell.length_b   1.000
_cell.length_c   1.000
_cell.angle_alpha   90.00
_cell.angle_beta   90.00
_cell.angle_gamma   90.00
#
_symmetry.space_group_name_H-M   'P 1'
#
loop_
_entity.id
_entity.type
_entity.pdbx_description
1 polymer ?
#
loop_
_entity_poly.entity_id
_entity_poly.type
_entity_poly.pdbx_seq_one_letter_code
_entity_poly.pdbx_strand_id
1 'polypeptide(L)'
;MDYKVKPCNGERCTLCSQIKSGNSFQFNCGFVYIVEDGENFTCKSKDVIYVLKCNTCGGEYIGETVNLRKRIHTHNSHIRTEQHYCRATDHLIECGKHLCDVKERYTVFVLETERDKHVRKAKEAYYIRLFQPMMNK
;
A
#
# COMPACT_ATOMS: atom_id res chain seq x y z
N MET A 1 10.09 4.55 -19.56
CA MET A 1 10.63 3.61 -18.57
C MET A 1 9.54 2.60 -18.28
N ASP A 2 9.84 1.30 -18.35
CA ASP A 2 8.87 0.26 -17.98
C ASP A 2 8.94 0.06 -16.47
N TYR A 3 7.88 0.46 -15.76
CA TYR A 3 7.81 0.32 -14.31
C TYR A 3 7.22 -1.04 -13.93
N LYS A 4 7.86 -1.70 -12.97
CA LYS A 4 7.41 -2.98 -12.41
C LYS A 4 6.12 -2.82 -11.64
N VAL A 5 5.97 -1.74 -10.86
CA VAL A 5 4.69 -1.36 -10.26
C VAL A 5 4.08 -0.25 -11.11
N LYS A 6 2.84 -0.45 -11.59
CA LYS A 6 2.14 0.56 -12.40
C LYS A 6 0.61 0.42 -12.32
N PRO A 7 -0.16 1.49 -12.59
CA PRO A 7 -1.60 1.39 -12.76
C PRO A 7 -1.99 0.33 -13.80
N CYS A 8 -3.16 -0.30 -13.63
CA CYS A 8 -3.65 -1.27 -14.62
C CYS A 8 -4.33 -0.63 -15.84
N ASN A 9 -4.44 0.71 -15.88
CA ASN A 9 -5.07 1.52 -16.95
C ASN A 9 -6.49 1.06 -17.34
N GLY A 10 -7.23 0.45 -16.41
CA GLY A 10 -8.63 0.10 -16.66
C GLY A 10 -9.50 1.33 -16.49
N GLU A 11 -10.37 1.61 -17.46
CA GLU A 11 -11.23 2.82 -17.49
C GLU A 11 -12.01 3.06 -16.18
N ARG A 12 -12.51 1.99 -15.56
CA ARG A 12 -13.29 2.05 -14.31
C ARG A 12 -12.48 1.77 -13.05
N CYS A 13 -11.15 1.67 -13.15
CA CYS A 13 -10.32 1.28 -12.02
C CYS A 13 -9.94 2.49 -11.15
N THR A 14 -10.71 2.67 -10.08
CA THR A 14 -10.52 3.74 -9.09
C THR A 14 -9.20 3.67 -8.31
N LEU A 15 -8.55 2.50 -8.25
CA LEU A 15 -7.26 2.30 -7.59
C LEU A 15 -6.09 2.90 -8.40
N CYS A 16 -6.22 3.06 -9.72
CA CYS A 16 -5.12 3.49 -10.57
C CYS A 16 -4.48 4.81 -10.12
N SER A 17 -5.29 5.76 -9.66
CA SER A 17 -4.80 7.07 -9.21
C SER A 17 -4.02 7.02 -7.89
N GLN A 18 -4.12 5.92 -7.14
CA GLN A 18 -3.40 5.75 -5.87
C GLN A 18 -2.14 4.88 -6.03
N ILE A 19 -1.95 4.20 -7.18
CA ILE A 19 -0.74 3.40 -7.40
C ILE A 19 0.44 4.33 -7.67
N LYS A 20 1.48 4.22 -6.83
CA LYS A 20 2.78 4.81 -7.08
C LYS A 20 3.53 3.93 -8.07
N SER A 21 3.76 4.44 -9.28
CA SER A 21 4.58 3.74 -10.27
C SER A 21 6.05 3.76 -9.88
N GLY A 22 6.76 2.65 -10.11
CA GLY A 22 8.20 2.58 -9.84
C GLY A 22 8.75 1.16 -9.85
N ASN A 23 10.07 1.08 -9.71
CA ASN A 23 10.82 -0.18 -9.58
C ASN A 23 11.35 -0.41 -8.15
N SER A 24 11.20 0.60 -7.28
CA SER A 24 11.65 0.56 -5.90
C SER A 24 10.80 1.46 -5.01
N PHE A 25 10.88 1.20 -3.71
CA PHE A 25 10.26 2.02 -2.68
C PHE A 25 11.31 2.41 -1.63
N GLN A 26 11.46 3.71 -1.39
CA GLN A 26 12.29 4.25 -0.32
C GLN A 26 11.46 4.44 0.94
N PHE A 27 11.81 3.71 2.00
CA PHE A 27 11.23 3.82 3.32
C PHE A 27 11.86 4.98 4.09
N ASN A 28 11.10 5.54 5.04
CA ASN A 28 11.57 6.65 5.88
C ASN A 28 12.77 6.28 6.77
N CYS A 29 12.98 4.99 7.05
CA CYS A 29 14.15 4.48 7.77
C CYS A 29 15.44 4.44 6.93
N GLY A 30 15.40 4.93 5.68
CA GLY A 30 16.56 5.01 4.78
C GLY A 30 16.75 3.76 3.91
N PHE A 31 16.06 2.67 4.20
CA PHE A 31 16.10 1.46 3.37
C PHE A 31 15.35 1.66 2.05
N VAL A 32 15.92 1.09 0.98
CA VAL A 32 15.29 1.03 -0.34
C VAL A 32 14.97 -0.42 -0.66
N TYR A 33 13.71 -0.71 -0.92
CA TYR A 33 13.28 -2.00 -1.44
C TYR A 33 13.24 -1.95 -2.95
N ILE A 34 13.91 -2.89 -3.62
CA ILE A 34 13.94 -3.01 -5.08
C ILE A 34 13.04 -4.19 -5.46
N VAL A 35 12.07 -3.96 -6.34
CA VAL A 35 11.18 -5.01 -6.84
C VAL A 35 11.98 -5.99 -7.70
N GLU A 36 11.79 -7.29 -7.50
CA GLU A 36 12.57 -8.34 -8.18
C GLU A 36 12.36 -8.33 -9.70
N ASP A 37 13.36 -8.80 -10.45
CA ASP A 37 13.25 -8.94 -11.90
C ASP A 37 12.21 -10.01 -12.28
N GLY A 38 11.46 -9.76 -13.36
CA GLY A 38 10.34 -10.60 -13.77
C GLY A 38 9.01 -10.31 -13.08
N GLU A 39 9.02 -9.62 -11.93
CA GLU A 39 7.78 -9.21 -11.26
C GLU A 39 7.16 -7.96 -11.88
N ASN A 40 5.84 -8.02 -12.09
CA ASN A 40 5.04 -6.91 -12.59
C ASN A 40 3.73 -6.81 -11.80
N PHE A 41 3.52 -5.67 -11.16
CA PHE A 41 2.40 -5.41 -10.29
C PHE A 41 1.51 -4.30 -10.81
N THR A 42 0.21 -4.52 -10.65
CA THR A 42 -0.81 -3.55 -11.00
C THR A 42 -1.92 -3.51 -9.96
N CYS A 43 -2.94 -2.68 -10.20
CA CYS A 43 -4.16 -2.65 -9.40
C CYS A 43 -4.84 -4.03 -9.25
N LYS A 44 -4.51 -5.02 -10.09
CA LYS A 44 -5.11 -6.36 -10.10
C LYS A 44 -4.27 -7.41 -9.37
N SER A 45 -3.12 -7.03 -8.82
CA SER A 45 -2.21 -7.97 -8.15
C SER A 45 -2.89 -8.67 -6.96
N LYS A 46 -2.51 -9.93 -6.79
CA LYS A 46 -3.03 -10.85 -5.79
C LYS A 46 -1.90 -11.35 -4.91
N ASP A 47 -2.26 -11.78 -3.71
CA ASP A 47 -1.32 -12.42 -2.78
C ASP A 47 -0.07 -11.57 -2.57
N VAL A 48 -0.24 -10.29 -2.27
CA VAL A 48 0.84 -9.29 -2.23
C VAL A 48 1.15 -8.82 -0.83
N ILE A 49 2.39 -8.41 -0.63
CA ILE A 49 2.77 -7.48 0.43
C ILE A 49 2.88 -6.08 -0.18
N TYR A 50 2.24 -5.09 0.46
CA TYR A 50 2.13 -3.73 -0.05
C TYR A 50 2.43 -2.68 1.02
N VAL A 51 2.73 -1.47 0.56
CA VAL A 51 2.95 -0.29 1.40
C VAL A 51 1.87 0.75 1.10
N LEU A 52 1.28 1.33 2.14
CA LEU A 52 0.57 2.60 2.07
C LEU A 52 1.51 3.70 2.55
N LYS A 53 1.61 4.80 1.81
CA LYS A 53 2.33 6.00 2.24
C LYS A 53 1.35 7.15 2.36
N CYS A 54 1.21 7.72 3.56
CA CYS A 54 0.41 8.91 3.80
C CYS A 54 1.01 10.09 3.03
N ASN A 55 0.18 10.79 2.26
CA ASN A 55 0.63 11.90 1.44
C ASN A 55 0.76 13.21 2.23
N THR A 56 0.22 13.28 3.46
CA THR A 56 0.36 14.44 4.34
C THR A 56 1.67 14.41 5.12
N CYS A 57 1.93 13.35 5.89
CA CYS A 57 3.08 13.28 6.79
C CYS A 57 4.22 12.38 6.29
N GLY A 58 4.00 11.65 5.18
CA GLY A 58 4.96 10.67 4.66
C GLY A 58 4.98 9.35 5.42
N GLY A 59 4.14 9.17 6.45
CA GLY A 59 4.03 7.95 7.24
C GLY A 59 3.77 6.70 6.41
N GLU A 60 4.28 5.54 6.84
CA GLU A 60 4.22 4.28 6.09
C GLU A 60 3.46 3.20 6.87
N TYR A 61 2.69 2.37 6.16
CA TYR A 61 2.04 1.15 6.65
C TYR A 61 2.37 0.00 5.71
N ILE A 62 2.73 -1.15 6.27
CA ILE A 62 2.94 -2.40 5.52
C ILE A 62 1.79 -3.35 5.83
N GLY A 63 1.24 -3.98 4.79
CA GLY A 63 0.15 -4.95 4.92
C GLY A 63 0.27 -6.09 3.91
N GLU A 64 -0.37 -7.23 4.21
CA GLU A 64 -0.63 -8.30 3.24
C GLU A 64 -2.08 -8.37 2.76
N THR A 65 -2.30 -8.89 1.56
CA THR A 65 -3.64 -9.21 1.07
C THR A 65 -3.64 -10.22 -0.07
N VAL A 66 -4.72 -11.01 -0.17
CA VAL A 66 -5.01 -11.85 -1.33
C VAL A 66 -5.45 -11.03 -2.55
N ASN A 67 -6.07 -9.86 -2.34
CA ASN A 67 -6.58 -9.02 -3.44
C ASN A 67 -6.36 -7.55 -3.13
N LEU A 68 -5.42 -6.92 -3.85
CA LEU A 68 -5.02 -5.53 -3.63
C LEU A 68 -6.19 -4.58 -3.85
N ARG A 69 -6.90 -4.71 -4.97
CA ARG A 69 -8.04 -3.84 -5.30
C ARG A 69 -9.09 -3.83 -4.20
N LYS A 70 -9.50 -5.02 -3.74
CA LYS A 70 -10.51 -5.16 -2.69
C LYS A 70 -10.02 -4.54 -1.39
N ARG A 71 -8.77 -4.81 -0.99
CA ARG A 71 -8.17 -4.27 0.23
C ARG A 71 -8.15 -2.73 0.23
N ILE A 72 -7.75 -2.12 -0.88
CA ILE A 72 -7.73 -0.65 -0.99
C ILE A 72 -9.14 -0.07 -1.02
N HIS A 73 -10.12 -0.73 -1.66
CA HIS A 73 -11.52 -0.30 -1.56
C HIS A 73 -12.03 -0.33 -0.12
N THR A 74 -11.68 -1.36 0.65
CA THR A 74 -12.03 -1.46 2.07
C THR A 74 -11.40 -0.32 2.87
N HIS A 75 -10.10 -0.03 2.74
CA HIS A 75 -9.48 1.13 3.40
C HIS A 75 -10.16 2.44 2.99
N ASN A 76 -10.38 2.67 1.70
CA ASN A 76 -11.06 3.87 1.21
C ASN A 76 -12.48 4.01 1.79
N SER A 77 -13.21 2.90 1.91
CA SER A 77 -14.54 2.89 2.53
C SER A 77 -14.45 3.26 4.00
N HIS A 78 -13.57 2.61 4.75
CA HIS A 78 -13.41 2.86 6.18
C HIS A 78 -12.98 4.31 6.46
N ILE A 79 -12.10 4.88 5.64
CA ILE A 79 -11.71 6.29 5.78
C ILE A 79 -12.90 7.22 5.52
N ARG A 80 -13.69 6.98 4.46
CA ARG A 80 -14.87 7.81 4.13
C ARG A 80 -15.95 7.76 5.20
N THR A 81 -16.16 6.60 5.81
CA THR A 81 -17.18 6.38 6.83
C THR A 81 -16.63 6.50 8.26
N GLU A 82 -15.39 6.99 8.40
CA GLU A 82 -14.70 7.16 9.68
C GLU A 82 -14.74 5.91 10.58
N GLN A 83 -14.53 4.74 9.98
CA GLN A 83 -14.51 3.45 10.68
C GLN A 83 -13.10 3.09 11.14
N HIS A 84 -12.92 3.04 12.45
CA HIS A 84 -11.64 2.85 13.12
C HIS A 84 -11.25 1.37 13.29
N TYR A 85 -11.01 0.65 12.20
CA TYR A 85 -10.70 -0.79 12.23
C TYR A 85 -9.21 -1.14 12.36
N CYS A 86 -8.32 -0.23 11.97
CA CYS A 86 -6.89 -0.45 12.08
C CYS A 86 -6.14 0.88 12.11
N ARG A 87 -4.97 0.87 12.74
CA ARG A 87 -4.16 2.06 12.97
C ARG A 87 -3.83 2.85 11.71
N ALA A 88 -3.61 2.17 10.57
CA ALA A 88 -3.40 2.84 9.30
C ALA A 88 -4.63 3.64 8.86
N THR A 89 -5.83 3.08 8.99
CA THR A 89 -7.07 3.80 8.70
C THR A 89 -7.27 4.96 9.67
N ASP A 90 -7.04 4.76 10.97
CA ASP A 90 -7.17 5.81 11.99
C ASP A 90 -6.25 6.98 11.68
N HIS A 91 -4.99 6.68 11.37
CA HIS A 91 -4.01 7.68 10.96
C HIS A 91 -4.45 8.43 9.69
N LEU A 92 -4.96 7.73 8.67
CA LEU A 92 -5.36 8.34 7.41
C LEU A 92 -6.67 9.14 7.51
N ILE A 93 -7.54 8.83 8.47
CA ILE A 93 -8.69 9.66 8.83
C ILE A 93 -8.19 10.97 9.41
N GLU A 94 -7.38 10.92 10.47
CA GLU A 94 -6.96 12.11 11.20
C GLU A 94 -5.93 12.98 10.47
N CYS A 95 -4.85 12.36 9.97
CA CYS A 95 -3.75 13.07 9.33
C CYS A 95 -4.20 13.67 7.99
N GLY A 96 -5.03 12.94 7.23
CA GLY A 96 -5.51 13.34 5.91
C GLY A 96 -6.82 14.13 5.90
N LYS A 97 -7.39 14.53 7.05
CA LYS A 97 -8.75 15.12 7.11
C LYS A 97 -8.96 16.40 6.31
N HIS A 98 -7.90 17.14 6.04
CA HIS A 98 -7.93 18.37 5.23
C HIS A 98 -7.96 18.08 3.71
N LEU A 99 -7.79 16.82 3.30
CA LEU A 99 -7.90 16.39 1.91
C LEU A 99 -9.31 15.87 1.62
N CYS A 100 -9.96 16.49 0.64
CA CYS A 100 -11.35 16.21 0.26
C CYS A 100 -11.54 14.80 -0.30
N ASP A 101 -10.68 14.37 -1.24
CA ASP A 101 -10.74 13.00 -1.78
C ASP A 101 -9.85 12.07 -0.96
N VAL A 102 -10.42 10.95 -0.50
CA VAL A 102 -9.67 9.90 0.18
C VAL A 102 -8.52 9.35 -0.66
N LYS A 103 -8.64 9.37 -1.99
CA LYS A 103 -7.55 8.94 -2.88
C LYS A 103 -6.31 9.82 -2.80
N GLU A 104 -6.45 11.08 -2.38
CA GLU A 104 -5.33 12.00 -2.20
C GLU A 104 -4.60 11.78 -0.87
N ARG A 105 -5.22 11.06 0.08
CA ARG A 105 -4.66 10.88 1.43
C ARG A 105 -3.46 9.95 1.48
N TYR A 106 -3.35 9.01 0.55
CA TYR A 106 -2.24 8.07 0.51
C TYR A 106 -1.97 7.48 -0.88
N THR A 107 -0.75 7.02 -1.06
CA THR A 107 -0.30 6.22 -2.21
C THR A 107 -0.07 4.77 -1.84
N VAL A 108 -0.13 3.88 -2.83
CA VAL A 108 0.02 2.43 -2.70
C VAL A 108 1.21 1.98 -3.55
N PHE A 109 2.10 1.17 -2.98
CA PHE A 109 3.18 0.51 -3.71
C PHE A 109 3.19 -0.99 -3.36
N VAL A 110 3.48 -1.86 -4.33
CA VAL A 110 3.57 -3.31 -4.11
C VAL A 110 5.04 -3.70 -4.01
N LEU A 111 5.41 -4.42 -2.96
CA LEU A 111 6.79 -4.87 -2.75
C LEU A 111 7.05 -6.18 -3.50
N GLU A 112 6.21 -7.18 -3.25
CA GLU A 112 6.35 -8.53 -3.81
C GLU A 112 5.02 -9.30 -3.74
N THR A 113 5.00 -10.51 -4.32
CA THR A 113 3.92 -11.48 -4.16
C THR A 113 4.36 -12.76 -3.45
N GLU A 114 3.47 -13.33 -2.64
CA GLU A 114 3.65 -14.59 -1.96
C GLU A 114 2.30 -15.32 -1.84
N ARG A 115 2.16 -16.46 -2.51
CA ARG A 115 0.89 -17.22 -2.57
C ARG A 115 0.61 -17.97 -1.27
N ASP A 116 1.63 -18.46 -0.59
CA ASP A 116 1.43 -19.15 0.68
C ASP A 116 1.06 -18.14 1.76
N LYS A 117 -0.13 -18.29 2.35
CA LYS A 117 -0.63 -17.38 3.38
C LYS A 117 0.28 -17.28 4.60
N HIS A 118 0.88 -18.38 5.04
CA HIS A 118 1.75 -18.38 6.21
C HIS A 118 3.07 -17.67 5.90
N VAL A 119 3.65 -17.96 4.73
CA VAL A 119 4.88 -17.27 4.28
C VAL A 119 4.60 -15.78 4.07
N ARG A 120 3.48 -15.42 3.46
CA ARG A 120 3.11 -14.01 3.24
C ARG A 120 2.96 -13.23 4.54
N LYS A 121 2.32 -13.84 5.55
CA LYS A 121 2.23 -13.25 6.89
C LYS A 121 3.59 -13.16 7.59
N ALA A 122 4.45 -14.16 7.44
CA ALA A 122 5.81 -14.12 7.98
C ALA A 122 6.62 -12.98 7.33
N LYS A 123 6.51 -12.79 6.01
CA LYS A 123 7.14 -11.69 5.27
C LYS A 123 6.60 -10.32 5.70
N GLU A 124 5.29 -10.16 5.85
CA GLU A 124 4.68 -8.93 6.40
C GLU A 124 5.28 -8.59 7.77
N ALA A 125 5.29 -9.55 8.71
CA ALA A 125 5.87 -9.35 10.04
C ALA A 125 7.37 -9.02 9.99
N TYR A 126 8.11 -9.70 9.12
CA TYR A 126 9.54 -9.43 8.88
C TYR A 126 9.77 -8.00 8.40
N TYR A 127 9.01 -7.53 7.40
CA TYR A 127 9.15 -6.16 6.89
C TYR A 127 8.70 -5.08 7.87
N ILE A 128 7.65 -5.32 8.65
CA ILE A 128 7.27 -4.41 9.74
C ILE A 128 8.42 -4.30 10.74
N ARG A 129 9.06 -5.43 11.10
CA ARG A 129 10.22 -5.42 11.99
C ARG A 129 11.44 -4.74 11.38
N LEU A 130 11.70 -4.96 10.10
CA LEU A 130 12.88 -4.42 9.41
C LEU A 130 12.75 -2.92 9.16
N PHE A 131 11.63 -2.47 8.60
CA PHE A 131 11.45 -1.08 8.15
C PHE A 131 10.80 -0.18 9.20
N GLN A 132 10.26 -0.75 10.29
CA GLN A 132 9.65 -0.01 11.40
C GLN A 132 8.61 1.06 10.97
N PRO A 133 7.67 0.73 10.07
CA PRO A 133 6.69 1.67 9.53
C PRO A 133 5.83 2.29 10.63
N MET A 134 5.75 3.62 10.64
CA MET A 134 5.08 4.41 11.69
C MET A 134 3.62 3.99 11.92
N MET A 135 2.89 3.65 10.86
CA MET A 135 1.46 3.35 10.92
C MET A 135 1.15 1.88 11.30
N ASN A 136 2.17 1.03 11.53
CA ASN A 136 1.98 -0.32 12.09
C ASN A 136 2.21 -0.38 13.60
N LYS A 137 2.80 0.65 14.22
CA LYS A 137 3.18 0.68 15.65
C LYS A 137 2.05 1.08 16.57
#